data_AF-A0AAJ1PJI6-F1
#
_entry.id   AF-A0AAJ1PJI6-F1
#
_cell.length_a   1.000
_cell.length_b   1.000
_cell.length_c   1.000
_cell.angle_alpha   90.00
_cell.angle_beta   90.00
_cell.angle_gamma   90.00
#
_symmetry.space_group_name_H-M   'P 1'
#
loop_
_entity.id
_entity.type
_entity.pdbx_description
1 polymer ?
#
loop_
_entity_poly.entity_id
_entity_poly.type
_entity_poly.pdbx_seq_one_letter_code
_entity_poly.pdbx_strand_id
1 'polypeptide(L)'
;MSEFKIIETQEELDAVVKASLAREREKYADYDQLKTRVTELESENGALKNAAEASKTALSERDSKIADFEKQVAGYEKATLRTRIALANGLPYDLADRLIGDDEAAITADAERLVGMLKPSEPTAPLKDNEPAIEGRNAGIRSMLQELKGE
;
A
#
# COMPACT_ATOMS: atom_id res chain seq x y z
N MET A 1 19.29 -62.93 45.97
CA MET A 1 19.84 -63.80 44.91
C MET A 1 19.01 -65.05 44.91
N SER A 2 18.22 -65.31 43.87
CA SER A 2 17.50 -66.58 43.73
C SER A 2 18.50 -67.70 43.49
N GLU A 3 18.43 -68.78 44.27
CA GLU A 3 19.25 -69.98 44.03
C GLU A 3 18.92 -70.59 42.66
N PHE A 4 19.94 -71.14 41.99
CA PHE A 4 19.78 -71.81 40.71
C PHE A 4 18.95 -73.09 40.88
N LYS A 5 17.85 -73.19 40.14
CA LYS A 5 17.00 -74.38 40.11
C LYS A 5 17.20 -75.11 38.79
N ILE A 6 17.58 -76.40 38.87
CA ILE A 6 17.75 -77.27 37.70
C ILE A 6 16.36 -77.52 37.09
N ILE A 7 16.27 -77.45 35.77
CA ILE A 7 15.05 -77.75 35.00
C ILE A 7 15.12 -79.23 34.63
N GLU A 8 14.15 -80.01 35.09
CA GLU A 8 14.16 -81.48 34.95
C GLU A 8 13.20 -81.96 33.85
N THR A 9 12.32 -81.09 33.36
CA THR A 9 11.31 -81.43 32.36
C THR A 9 11.19 -80.36 31.25
N GLN A 10 10.68 -80.78 30.08
CA GLN A 10 10.41 -79.88 28.97
C GLN A 10 9.32 -78.84 29.31
N GLU A 11 8.31 -79.24 30.10
CA GLU A 11 7.24 -78.32 30.54
C GLU A 11 7.78 -77.18 31.42
N GLU A 12 8.72 -77.47 32.32
CA GLU A 12 9.37 -76.45 33.15
C GLU A 12 10.20 -75.48 32.30
N LEU A 13 10.90 -75.96 31.27
CA LEU A 13 11.63 -75.12 30.33
C LEU A 13 10.68 -74.20 29.56
N ASP A 14 9.60 -74.75 28.99
CA ASP A 14 8.61 -74.01 28.22
C ASP A 14 7.91 -72.94 29.08
N ALA A 15 7.66 -73.25 30.37
CA ALA A 15 7.08 -72.29 31.32
C ALA A 15 8.01 -71.11 31.59
N VAL A 16 9.30 -71.36 31.84
CA VAL A 16 10.31 -70.31 32.05
C VAL A 16 10.48 -69.44 30.80
N VAL A 17 10.54 -70.07 29.62
CA VAL A 17 10.67 -69.37 28.34
C VAL A 17 9.42 -68.50 28.06
N LYS A 18 8.21 -69.03 28.27
CA LYS A 18 6.97 -68.24 28.16
C LYS A 18 6.95 -67.06 29.12
N ALA A 19 7.34 -67.26 30.38
CA ALA A 19 7.38 -66.19 31.37
C ALA A 19 8.42 -65.11 31.05
N SER A 20 9.54 -65.49 30.43
CA SER A 20 10.55 -64.54 29.94
C SER A 20 10.03 -63.76 28.73
N LEU A 21 9.42 -64.44 27.75
CA LEU A 21 8.80 -63.82 26.58
C LEU A 21 7.64 -62.89 26.94
N ALA A 22 6.81 -63.26 27.91
CA ALA A 22 5.72 -62.41 28.40
C ALA A 22 6.27 -61.11 29.01
N ARG A 23 7.28 -61.22 29.88
CA ARG A 23 7.96 -60.05 30.47
C ARG A 23 8.60 -59.15 29.41
N GLU A 24 9.18 -59.72 28.36
CA GLU A 24 9.78 -58.92 27.29
C GLU A 24 8.73 -58.23 26.42
N ARG A 25 7.61 -58.91 26.10
CA ARG A 25 6.49 -58.30 25.38
C ARG A 25 5.84 -57.17 26.17
N GLU A 26 5.72 -57.33 27.49
CA GLU A 26 5.13 -56.33 28.37
C GLU A 26 5.96 -55.04 28.43
N LYS A 27 7.30 -55.14 28.37
CA LYS A 27 8.20 -53.97 28.31
C LYS A 27 8.01 -53.10 27.06
N TYR A 28 7.52 -53.67 25.96
CA TYR A 28 7.34 -52.98 24.68
C TYR A 28 5.89 -52.95 24.23
N ALA A 29 4.94 -53.10 25.16
CA ALA A 29 3.52 -53.14 24.84
C ALA A 29 3.01 -51.85 24.17
N ASP A 30 3.70 -50.73 24.39
CA ASP A 30 3.40 -49.39 23.85
C ASP A 30 4.20 -49.03 22.59
N TYR A 31 5.10 -49.89 22.12
CA TYR A 31 6.02 -49.58 21.02
C TYR A 31 5.29 -49.17 19.73
N ASP A 32 4.23 -49.90 19.35
CA ASP A 32 3.44 -49.58 18.15
C ASP A 32 2.69 -48.25 18.28
N GLN A 33 2.22 -47.91 19.50
CA GLN A 33 1.57 -46.64 19.79
C GLN A 33 2.59 -45.49 19.69
N LEU A 34 3.78 -45.65 20.27
CA LEU A 34 4.85 -44.66 20.20
C LEU A 34 5.31 -44.44 18.76
N LYS A 35 5.50 -45.52 18.00
CA LYS A 35 5.87 -45.46 16.59
C LYS A 35 4.84 -44.69 15.77
N THR A 36 3.55 -44.99 15.96
CA THR A 36 2.46 -44.26 15.30
C THR A 36 2.50 -42.78 15.67
N ARG A 37 2.65 -42.47 16.96
CA ARG A 37 2.68 -41.08 17.44
C ARG A 37 3.85 -40.29 16.88
N VAL A 38 5.03 -40.90 16.77
CA VAL A 38 6.20 -40.28 16.15
C VAL A 38 5.93 -39.95 14.69
N THR A 39 5.36 -40.89 13.92
CA THR A 39 5.05 -40.63 12.50
C THR A 39 4.01 -39.53 12.31
N GLU A 40 3.00 -39.46 13.19
CA GLU A 40 2.01 -38.37 13.18
C GLU A 40 2.67 -37.03 13.49
N LEU A 41 3.48 -36.97 14.54
CA LEU A 41 4.18 -35.74 14.95
C LEU A 41 5.18 -35.26 13.91
N GLU A 42 5.87 -36.16 13.22
CA GLU A 42 6.76 -35.82 12.10
C GLU A 42 5.98 -35.22 10.93
N SER A 43 4.83 -35.82 10.59
CA SER A 43 3.94 -35.30 9.55
C SER A 43 3.36 -33.93 9.90
N GLU A 44 2.86 -33.76 11.13
CA GLU A 44 2.31 -32.51 11.64
C GLU A 44 3.37 -31.41 11.69
N ASN A 45 4.58 -31.72 12.19
CA ASN A 45 5.69 -30.78 12.18
C ASN A 45 6.08 -30.36 10.76
N GLY A 46 6.06 -31.28 9.80
CA GLY A 46 6.28 -30.98 8.39
C GLY A 46 5.23 -30.01 7.83
N ALA A 47 3.95 -30.28 8.09
CA ALA A 47 2.85 -29.41 7.69
C ALA A 47 2.93 -28.02 8.33
N LEU A 48 3.22 -27.95 9.63
CA LEU A 48 3.37 -26.69 10.36
C LEU A 48 4.56 -25.86 9.84
N LYS A 49 5.70 -26.48 9.55
CA LYS A 49 6.85 -25.79 8.94
C LYS A 49 6.49 -25.20 7.58
N ASN A 50 5.83 -25.97 6.72
CA ASN A 50 5.40 -25.48 5.41
C ASN A 50 4.40 -24.33 5.52
N ALA A 51 3.44 -24.43 6.44
CA ALA A 51 2.48 -23.36 6.71
C ALA A 51 3.16 -22.09 7.24
N ALA A 52 4.17 -22.23 8.11
CA ALA A 52 4.94 -21.11 8.64
C ALA A 52 5.73 -20.39 7.54
N GLU A 53 6.42 -21.11 6.66
CA GLU A 53 7.15 -20.51 5.53
C GLU A 53 6.22 -19.84 4.52
N ALA A 54 5.06 -20.46 4.22
CA ALA A 54 4.04 -19.85 3.39
C ALA A 54 3.50 -18.55 4.00
N SER A 55 3.21 -18.55 5.32
CA SER A 55 2.74 -17.36 6.02
C SER A 55 3.80 -16.25 6.05
N LYS A 56 5.08 -16.60 6.22
CA LYS A 56 6.19 -15.64 6.20
C LYS A 56 6.33 -14.97 4.83
N THR A 57 6.20 -15.76 3.76
CA THR A 57 6.24 -15.24 2.39
C THR A 57 5.06 -14.30 2.14
N ALA A 58 3.86 -14.70 2.53
CA ALA A 58 2.66 -13.87 2.40
C ALA A 58 2.75 -12.56 3.21
N LEU A 59 3.35 -12.58 4.41
CA LEU A 59 3.59 -11.38 5.21
C LEU A 59 4.54 -10.41 4.49
N SER A 60 5.66 -10.91 3.97
CA SER A 60 6.62 -10.10 3.21
C SER A 60 5.99 -9.43 2.00
N GLU A 61 5.14 -10.15 1.25
CA GLU A 61 4.39 -9.57 0.12
C GLU A 61 3.39 -8.50 0.56
N ARG A 62 2.73 -8.70 1.71
CA ARG A 62 1.79 -7.72 2.26
C ARG A 62 2.51 -6.46 2.73
N ASP A 63 3.66 -6.60 3.38
CA ASP A 63 4.46 -5.46 3.84
C ASP A 63 4.94 -4.61 2.65
N SER A 64 5.36 -5.26 1.56
CA SER A 64 5.70 -4.54 0.31
C SER A 64 4.51 -3.77 -0.25
N LYS A 65 3.32 -4.39 -0.29
CA LYS A 65 2.10 -3.72 -0.77
C LYS A 65 1.67 -2.57 0.13
N ILE A 66 1.84 -2.71 1.45
CA ILE A 66 1.56 -1.63 2.42
C ILE A 66 2.47 -0.45 2.15
N ALA A 67 3.78 -0.67 2.00
CA ALA A 67 4.74 0.40 1.70
C ALA A 67 4.42 1.11 0.36
N ASP A 68 4.03 0.35 -0.67
CA ASP A 68 3.60 0.92 -1.95
C ASP A 68 2.33 1.77 -1.81
N PHE A 69 1.33 1.30 -1.05
CA PHE A 69 0.11 2.05 -0.80
C PHE A 69 0.34 3.29 0.05
N GLU A 70 1.18 3.22 1.09
CA GLU A 70 1.56 4.38 1.89
C GLU A 70 2.23 5.46 1.04
N LYS A 71 3.12 5.06 0.11
CA LYS A 71 3.74 5.99 -0.84
C LYS A 71 2.71 6.62 -1.79
N GLN A 72 1.74 5.85 -2.29
CA GLN A 72 0.68 6.38 -3.14
C GLN A 72 -0.22 7.36 -2.37
N VAL A 73 -0.62 7.01 -1.15
CA VAL A 73 -1.44 7.88 -0.29
C VAL A 73 -0.72 9.19 -0.01
N ALA A 74 0.55 9.14 0.40
CA ALA A 74 1.36 10.35 0.61
C ALA A 74 1.48 11.20 -0.67
N GLY A 75 1.57 10.56 -1.84
CA GLY A 75 1.55 11.23 -3.14
C GLY A 75 0.24 11.97 -3.40
N TYR A 76 -0.91 11.30 -3.21
CA TYR A 76 -2.23 11.90 -3.39
C TYR A 76 -2.54 13.01 -2.37
N GLU A 77 -2.13 12.83 -1.12
CA GLU A 77 -2.25 13.85 -0.08
C GLU A 77 -1.49 15.12 -0.46
N LYS A 78 -0.23 14.98 -0.91
CA LYS A 78 0.57 16.10 -1.40
C LYS A 78 -0.05 16.77 -2.62
N ALA A 79 -0.53 16.00 -3.60
CA ALA A 79 -1.19 16.55 -4.80
C ALA A 79 -2.47 17.34 -4.44
N THR A 80 -3.26 16.82 -3.51
CA THR A 80 -4.47 17.47 -3.01
C THR A 80 -4.13 18.77 -2.27
N LEU A 81 -3.09 18.75 -1.45
CA LEU A 81 -2.61 19.93 -0.73
C LEU A 81 -2.16 21.03 -1.70
N ARG A 82 -1.36 20.68 -2.72
CA ARG A 82 -0.92 21.61 -3.78
C ARG A 82 -2.11 22.22 -4.52
N THR A 83 -3.08 21.39 -4.88
CA THR A 83 -4.32 21.85 -5.55
C THR A 83 -5.07 22.85 -4.69
N ARG A 84 -5.26 22.54 -3.40
CA ARG A 84 -5.95 23.43 -2.45
C ARG A 84 -5.24 24.78 -2.32
N ILE A 85 -3.91 24.76 -2.17
CA ILE A 85 -3.10 25.97 -2.01
C ILE A 85 -3.09 26.80 -3.30
N ALA A 86 -2.98 26.16 -4.47
CA ALA A 86 -3.04 26.84 -5.76
C ALA A 86 -4.37 27.61 -5.90
N LEU A 87 -5.50 26.93 -5.65
CA LEU A 87 -6.83 27.54 -5.71
C LEU A 87 -6.99 28.67 -4.68
N ALA A 88 -6.49 28.48 -3.44
CA ALA A 88 -6.55 29.50 -2.39
C ALA A 88 -5.77 30.77 -2.75
N ASN A 89 -4.67 30.65 -3.51
CA ASN A 89 -3.83 31.76 -3.94
C ASN A 89 -4.21 32.30 -5.34
N GLY A 90 -5.26 31.77 -5.97
CA GLY A 90 -5.71 32.21 -7.29
C GLY A 90 -4.82 31.75 -8.44
N LEU A 91 -4.00 30.71 -8.24
CA LEU A 91 -3.29 30.04 -9.31
C LEU A 91 -4.24 29.14 -10.11
N PRO A 92 -4.13 29.12 -11.45
CA PRO A 92 -4.78 28.12 -12.29
C PRO A 92 -4.49 26.70 -11.81
N TYR A 93 -5.50 25.82 -11.90
CA TYR A 93 -5.40 24.40 -11.50
C TYR A 93 -4.19 23.70 -12.17
N ASP A 94 -3.96 23.99 -13.45
CA ASP A 94 -2.86 23.40 -14.23
C ASP A 94 -1.45 23.74 -13.67
N LEU A 95 -1.35 24.76 -12.81
CA LEU A 95 -0.10 25.14 -12.16
C LEU A 95 0.07 24.52 -10.76
N ALA A 96 -0.96 23.88 -10.21
CA ALA A 96 -0.88 23.23 -8.90
C ALA A 96 0.22 22.17 -8.85
N ASP A 97 0.37 21.38 -9.92
CA ASP A 97 1.40 20.34 -10.01
C ASP A 97 2.84 20.90 -10.00
N ARG A 98 3.00 22.19 -10.32
CA ARG A 98 4.30 22.87 -10.34
C ARG A 98 4.73 23.41 -8.99
N LEU A 99 3.85 23.42 -7.99
CA LEU A 99 4.18 23.88 -6.65
C LEU A 99 5.18 22.95 -5.97
N ILE A 100 6.24 23.52 -5.41
CA ILE A 100 7.32 22.78 -4.76
C ILE A 100 7.28 23.03 -3.25
N GLY A 101 7.44 21.97 -2.47
CA GLY A 101 7.51 22.01 -1.01
C GLY A 101 7.18 20.66 -0.39
N ASP A 102 7.71 20.44 0.80
CA ASP A 102 7.46 19.21 1.58
C ASP A 102 6.36 19.38 2.63
N ASP A 103 6.08 20.62 3.04
CA ASP A 103 5.02 20.98 3.99
C ASP A 103 4.11 22.08 3.43
N GLU A 104 2.99 22.31 4.11
CA GLU A 104 1.98 23.31 3.71
C GLU A 104 2.55 24.73 3.64
N ALA A 105 3.47 25.08 4.53
CA ALA A 105 4.07 26.41 4.57
C ALA A 105 4.98 26.65 3.36
N ALA A 106 5.83 25.68 3.00
CA ALA A 106 6.69 25.75 1.84
C ALA A 106 5.89 25.82 0.53
N ILE A 107 4.85 25.00 0.40
CA ILE A 107 3.98 25.00 -0.78
C ILE A 107 3.23 26.34 -0.91
N THR A 108 2.79 26.92 0.22
CA THR A 108 2.13 28.24 0.23
C THR A 108 3.09 29.36 -0.16
N ALA A 109 4.30 29.38 0.38
CA ALA A 109 5.31 30.37 0.02
C ALA A 109 5.68 30.29 -1.48
N ASP A 110 5.79 29.07 -2.04
CA ASP A 110 6.05 28.90 -3.46
C ASP A 110 4.87 29.35 -4.33
N ALA A 111 3.63 29.09 -3.89
CA ALA A 111 2.43 29.57 -4.57
C ALA A 111 2.37 31.10 -4.61
N GLU A 112 2.62 31.77 -3.49
CA GLU A 112 2.67 33.24 -3.40
C GLU A 112 3.73 33.82 -4.34
N ARG A 113 4.91 33.20 -4.39
CA ARG A 113 6.00 33.59 -5.29
C ARG A 113 5.58 33.48 -6.76
N LEU A 114 4.95 32.37 -7.16
CA LEU A 114 4.49 32.15 -8.52
C LEU A 114 3.38 33.11 -8.93
N VAL A 115 2.44 33.41 -8.02
CA VAL A 115 1.42 34.44 -8.25
C VAL A 115 2.08 35.81 -8.48
N GLY A 116 3.11 36.14 -7.69
CA GLY A 116 3.89 37.36 -7.87
C GLY A 116 4.51 37.48 -9.26
N MET A 117 4.97 36.37 -9.85
CA MET A 117 5.53 36.32 -11.20
C MET A 117 4.49 36.39 -12.32
N LEU A 118 3.26 35.93 -12.07
CA LEU A 118 2.17 35.93 -13.05
C LEU A 118 1.44 37.29 -13.13
N LYS A 119 1.53 38.10 -12.08
CA LYS A 119 0.95 39.44 -12.09
C LYS A 119 1.67 40.30 -13.14
N PRO A 120 0.93 40.99 -14.04
CA PRO A 120 1.52 41.89 -15.00
C PRO A 120 2.36 42.95 -14.28
N SER A 121 3.64 43.03 -14.62
CA SER A 121 4.59 43.97 -13.99
C SER A 121 4.29 45.43 -14.34
N GLU A 122 3.48 45.69 -15.37
CA GLU A 122 3.12 47.04 -15.81
C GLU A 122 1.61 47.12 -16.10
N PRO A 123 0.96 48.25 -15.76
CA PRO A 123 -0.41 48.49 -16.19
C PRO A 123 -0.45 48.47 -17.72
N THR A 124 -1.20 47.52 -18.29
CA THR A 124 -1.44 47.46 -19.72
C THR A 124 -2.04 48.79 -20.16
N ALA A 125 -1.35 49.50 -21.06
CA ALA A 125 -1.86 50.72 -21.65
C ALA A 125 -3.26 50.46 -22.22
N PRO A 126 -4.20 51.42 -22.10
CA PRO A 126 -5.53 51.27 -22.68
C PRO A 126 -5.39 50.93 -24.16
N LEU A 127 -6.25 50.03 -24.64
CA LEU A 127 -6.34 49.71 -26.06
C LEU A 127 -6.52 51.01 -26.84
N LYS A 128 -5.82 51.12 -27.98
CA LYS A 128 -6.00 52.25 -28.89
C LYS A 128 -7.46 52.25 -29.36
N ASP A 129 -8.18 53.34 -29.08
CA ASP A 129 -9.50 53.56 -29.66
C ASP A 129 -9.37 53.61 -31.20
N ASN A 130 -10.01 52.65 -31.86
CA ASN A 130 -10.21 52.68 -33.32
C ASN A 130 -11.54 53.33 -33.69
N GLU A 131 -12.27 53.86 -32.71
CA GLU A 131 -13.47 54.62 -32.96
C GLU A 131 -13.09 55.96 -33.63
N PRO A 132 -13.70 56.32 -34.77
CA PRO A 132 -13.48 57.63 -35.36
C PRO A 132 -13.89 58.70 -34.36
N ALA A 133 -13.14 59.81 -34.32
CA ALA A 133 -13.49 60.96 -33.49
C ALA A 133 -14.80 61.58 -34.03
N ILE A 134 -15.93 61.16 -33.48
CA ILE A 134 -17.25 61.65 -33.86
C ILE A 134 -17.56 62.87 -33.00
N GLU A 135 -17.38 64.08 -33.55
CA GLU A 135 -17.72 65.32 -32.85
C GLU A 135 -19.24 65.54 -32.79
N GLY A 136 -19.78 65.47 -31.58
CA GLY A 136 -21.17 65.78 -31.27
C GLY A 136 -22.07 64.54 -31.13
N ARG A 137 -22.97 64.59 -30.14
CA ARG A 137 -23.81 63.47 -29.67
C ARG A 137 -24.56 62.70 -30.77
N ASN A 138 -24.87 63.35 -31.90
CA ASN A 138 -25.64 62.77 -33.00
C ASN A 138 -24.81 62.60 -34.30
N ALA A 139 -23.50 62.80 -34.30
CA ALA A 139 -22.71 62.75 -35.54
C ALA A 139 -22.56 61.32 -36.08
N GLY A 140 -22.45 60.29 -35.23
CA GLY A 140 -22.41 58.88 -35.68
C GLY A 140 -23.75 58.39 -36.24
N ILE A 141 -24.85 58.83 -35.63
CA ILE A 141 -26.20 58.56 -36.16
C ILE A 141 -26.42 59.30 -37.49
N ARG A 142 -25.87 60.50 -37.64
CA ARG A 142 -25.94 61.26 -38.89
C ARG A 142 -25.14 60.62 -40.02
N SER A 143 -23.94 60.11 -39.77
CA SER A 143 -23.16 59.40 -40.79
C SER A 143 -23.88 58.12 -41.23
N MET A 144 -24.43 57.35 -40.28
CA MET A 144 -25.21 56.15 -40.59
C MET A 144 -26.47 56.44 -41.41
N LEU A 145 -27.20 57.52 -41.09
CA LEU A 145 -28.38 57.95 -41.86
C LEU A 145 -28.03 58.50 -43.25
N GLN A 146 -26.83 59.05 -43.41
CA GLN A 146 -26.33 59.56 -44.69
C GLN A 146 -25.91 58.41 -45.61
N GLU A 147 -25.26 57.37 -45.07
CA GLU A 147 -24.98 56.12 -45.79
C GLU A 147 -26.29 55.41 -46.19
N LEU A 148 -27.31 55.38 -45.32
CA LEU A 148 -28.63 54.82 -45.62
C LEU A 148 -29.46 55.62 -46.67
N LYS A 149 -29.09 56.87 -46.96
CA LYS A 149 -29.75 57.71 -47.97
C LYS A 149 -28.94 57.86 -49.26
N GLY A 150 -27.74 57.29 -49.30
CA GLY A 150 -26.72 57.49 -50.32
C GLY A 150 -26.25 56.21 -50.98
N GLU A 151 -27.13 55.21 -51.12
CA GLU A 151 -27.23 54.18 -52.17
C GLU A 151 -28.59 53.48 -52.02
#